data_AF-A0A3B0JYH1-F1
#
_entry.id   AF-A0A3B0JYH1-F1
#
_cell.length_a   1.000
_cell.length_b   1.000
_cell.length_c   1.000
_cell.angle_alpha   90.00
_cell.angle_beta   90.00
_cell.angle_gamma   90.00
#
_symmetry.space_group_name_H-M   'P 1'
#
loop_
_entity.id
_entity.type
_entity.pdbx_description
1 polymer ?
#
loop_
_entity_poly.entity_id
_entity_poly.type
_entity_poly.pdbx_seq_one_letter_code
_entity_poly.pdbx_strand_id
1 'polypeptide(L)'
;MSLSMLCRLRLQHSENISRHLRHFSRQLDGNSVVIAAAVRTPRTPFKAEEQRLAGIVIDELVKRTLVPREEFKKLIVCSSSNASAAECQKRLASVAKELGFKGCETHAVQDDICSITGLRMTLESLRQGQSQCIITGDTRCQFLEPDDGILANELMTVRQPPVRGKTDASEHIPTLGAAALAWTTYETAERLQLQPLALVREFAVKNNREDALYHLHGGSPLLPSQIHTWDLATSREPAKPSLQLDPSGSKVYTHDNLHITASHLLTHLVHSLPAGELGCAYMDGKDGRLMIIFIEKLVPKIEQLDGLPLLTLYTKEKCSLCDDLVAKLEQKYAGKFRLEKVYIDRKENVRFLRLFRHDIPVVFFNGQFLCMHKLNEEALQERLADLGTD
;
A
#
# COMPACT_ATOMS: atom_id res chain seq x y z
N MET A 1 12.62 -39.41 21.46
CA MET A 1 12.05 -38.04 21.43
C MET A 1 10.81 -38.04 22.31
N SER A 2 10.83 -37.29 23.41
CA SER A 2 9.82 -37.38 24.47
C SER A 2 8.48 -36.77 24.06
N LEU A 3 7.37 -37.37 24.54
CA LEU A 3 5.99 -36.89 24.37
C LEU A 3 5.79 -35.39 24.70
N SER A 4 6.67 -34.79 25.50
CA SER A 4 6.65 -33.36 25.84
C SER A 4 6.95 -32.42 24.67
N MET A 5 7.68 -32.87 23.64
CA MET A 5 8.03 -32.04 22.47
C MET A 5 6.86 -31.96 21.48
N LEU A 6 6.15 -33.08 21.26
CA LEU A 6 4.93 -33.14 20.45
C LEU A 6 3.77 -32.34 21.07
N CYS A 7 3.68 -32.27 22.40
CA CYS A 7 2.66 -31.48 23.08
C CYS A 7 2.91 -29.96 22.98
N ARG A 8 4.19 -29.52 22.97
CA ARG A 8 4.55 -28.10 22.76
C ARG A 8 4.29 -27.63 21.32
N LEU A 9 4.59 -28.47 20.32
CA LEU A 9 4.28 -28.18 18.92
C LEU A 9 2.77 -28.05 18.67
N ARG A 10 1.94 -28.92 19.28
CA ARG A 10 0.47 -28.81 19.19
C ARG A 10 -0.10 -27.56 19.87
N LEU A 11 0.49 -27.12 20.99
CA LEU A 11 0.04 -25.92 21.70
C LEU A 11 0.41 -24.63 20.96
N GLN A 12 1.61 -24.54 20.35
CA GLN A 12 1.99 -23.39 19.52
C GLN A 12 1.15 -23.27 18.24
N HIS A 13 0.85 -24.39 17.57
CA HIS A 13 -0.09 -24.39 16.44
C HIS A 13 -1.51 -23.99 16.86
N SER A 14 -1.98 -24.45 18.03
CA SER A 14 -3.30 -24.08 18.57
C SER A 14 -3.37 -22.58 18.91
N GLU A 15 -2.29 -21.99 19.42
CA GLU A 15 -2.23 -20.56 19.73
C GLU A 15 -2.26 -19.71 18.45
N ASN A 16 -1.47 -20.07 17.42
CA ASN A 16 -1.48 -19.39 16.11
C ASN A 16 -2.84 -19.46 15.40
N ILE A 17 -3.44 -20.66 15.33
CA ILE A 17 -4.77 -20.84 14.75
C ILE A 17 -5.82 -20.07 15.55
N SER A 18 -5.72 -20.06 16.89
CA SER A 18 -6.64 -19.29 17.73
C SER A 18 -6.45 -17.78 17.64
N ARG A 19 -5.24 -17.28 17.33
CA ARG A 19 -4.97 -15.86 17.07
C ARG A 19 -5.56 -15.45 15.73
N HIS A 20 -5.32 -16.26 14.69
CA HIS A 20 -5.91 -16.06 13.36
C HIS A 20 -7.44 -16.08 13.44
N LEU A 21 -8.05 -17.05 14.13
CA LEU A 21 -9.51 -17.11 14.26
C LEU A 21 -10.12 -16.01 15.15
N ARG A 22 -9.37 -15.48 16.13
CA ARG A 22 -9.89 -14.44 17.05
C ARG A 22 -10.12 -13.09 16.37
N HIS A 23 -9.36 -12.73 15.33
CA HIS A 23 -9.51 -11.44 14.64
C HIS A 23 -10.50 -11.48 13.45
N PHE A 24 -10.70 -12.65 12.84
CA PHE A 24 -11.71 -12.85 11.78
C PHE A 24 -13.16 -12.70 12.27
N SER A 25 -13.42 -12.84 13.58
CA SER A 25 -14.77 -12.91 14.13
C SER A 25 -15.45 -11.55 14.43
N ARG A 26 -14.83 -10.41 14.12
CA ARG A 26 -15.58 -9.13 14.09
C ARG A 26 -16.21 -8.99 12.71
N GLN A 27 -17.52 -9.22 12.65
CA GLN A 27 -18.36 -9.01 11.47
C GLN A 27 -18.00 -7.65 10.85
N LEU A 28 -17.43 -7.69 9.64
CA LEU A 28 -17.03 -6.48 8.93
C LEU A 28 -18.29 -5.69 8.61
N ASP A 29 -18.41 -4.49 9.18
CA ASP A 29 -19.45 -3.55 8.77
C ASP A 29 -19.14 -3.08 7.34
N GLY A 30 -20.15 -2.97 6.48
CA GLY A 30 -20.00 -2.51 5.10
C GLY A 30 -19.32 -1.14 4.99
N ASN A 31 -19.50 -0.30 6.01
CA ASN A 31 -18.87 1.02 6.12
C ASN A 31 -17.40 1.01 6.57
N SER A 32 -16.85 -0.16 6.88
CA SER A 32 -15.45 -0.27 7.30
C SER A 32 -14.50 0.17 6.18
N VAL A 33 -13.48 0.96 6.52
CA VAL A 33 -12.54 1.49 5.51
C VAL A 33 -11.43 0.47 5.23
N VAL A 34 -11.13 0.26 3.95
CA VAL A 34 -10.05 -0.61 3.49
C VAL A 34 -9.06 0.12 2.59
N ILE A 35 -7.81 -0.35 2.62
CA ILE A 35 -6.78 -0.03 1.65
C ILE A 35 -6.90 -1.04 0.52
N ALA A 36 -7.37 -0.61 -0.65
CA ALA A 36 -7.55 -1.45 -1.82
C ALA A 36 -6.22 -1.77 -2.52
N ALA A 37 -5.32 -0.80 -2.61
CA ALA A 37 -3.97 -0.97 -3.13
C ALA A 37 -3.04 0.11 -2.56
N ALA A 38 -1.73 -0.15 -2.61
CA ALA A 38 -0.69 0.80 -2.22
C ALA A 38 0.55 0.59 -3.09
N VAL A 39 1.24 1.69 -3.42
CA VAL A 39 2.48 1.67 -4.20
C VAL A 39 3.35 2.88 -3.86
N ARG A 40 4.67 2.71 -3.97
CA ARG A 40 5.64 3.79 -3.89
C ARG A 40 6.74 3.70 -4.92
N THR A 41 7.46 4.80 -5.09
CA THR A 41 8.61 4.89 -5.98
C THR A 41 9.82 4.16 -5.39
N PRO A 42 10.67 3.53 -6.23
CA PRO A 42 11.96 2.99 -5.79
C PRO A 42 12.98 4.09 -5.45
N ARG A 43 14.08 3.68 -4.81
CA ARG A 43 15.27 4.47 -4.38
C ARG A 43 16.02 5.25 -5.48
N THR A 44 15.47 5.39 -6.68
CA THR A 44 16.16 6.02 -7.83
C THR A 44 15.86 7.51 -7.92
N PRO A 45 16.87 8.38 -8.13
CA PRO A 45 16.64 9.81 -8.31
C PRO A 45 15.75 10.06 -9.54
N PHE A 46 14.57 10.63 -9.31
CA PHE A 46 13.67 11.04 -10.37
C PHE A 46 14.04 12.43 -10.89
N LYS A 47 14.44 12.52 -12.17
CA LYS A 47 14.55 13.80 -12.90
C LYS A 47 13.19 14.24 -13.44
N ALA A 48 12.18 14.28 -12.59
CA ALA A 48 10.84 14.73 -12.94
C ALA A 48 10.44 15.85 -11.99
N GLU A 49 9.63 16.80 -12.46
CA GLU A 49 8.93 17.69 -11.53
C GLU A 49 8.04 16.85 -10.60
N GLU A 50 7.94 17.27 -9.33
CA GLU A 50 7.18 16.58 -8.28
C GLU A 50 5.75 16.20 -8.74
N GLN A 51 5.09 17.07 -9.50
CA GLN A 51 3.74 16.84 -10.02
C GLN A 51 3.68 15.79 -11.12
N ARG A 52 4.71 15.69 -11.96
CA ARG A 52 4.83 14.61 -12.94
C ARG A 52 5.04 13.28 -12.22
N LEU A 53 5.78 13.28 -11.11
CA LEU A 53 5.93 12.09 -10.27
C LEU A 53 4.60 11.68 -9.62
N ALA A 54 3.81 12.62 -9.11
CA ALA A 54 2.46 12.37 -8.60
C ALA A 54 1.58 11.66 -9.66
N GLY A 55 1.53 12.19 -10.89
CA GLY A 55 0.76 11.57 -11.97
C GLY A 55 1.24 10.15 -12.31
N ILE A 56 2.55 9.92 -12.30
CA ILE A 56 3.15 8.61 -12.56
C ILE A 56 2.78 7.59 -11.48
N VAL A 57 2.91 7.94 -10.19
CA VAL A 57 2.58 7.01 -9.09
C VAL A 57 1.08 6.75 -8.98
N ILE A 58 0.24 7.75 -9.29
CA ILE A 58 -1.21 7.61 -9.31
C ILE A 58 -1.66 6.70 -10.47
N ASP A 59 -1.08 6.86 -11.66
CA ASP A 59 -1.39 5.99 -12.80
C ASP A 59 -1.03 4.53 -12.51
N GLU A 60 0.15 4.31 -11.92
CA GLU A 60 0.58 3.00 -11.46
C GLU A 60 -0.41 2.43 -10.44
N LEU A 61 -0.76 3.19 -9.39
CA LEU A 61 -1.71 2.76 -8.36
C LEU A 61 -3.05 2.32 -8.97
N VAL A 62 -3.61 3.10 -9.89
CA VAL A 62 -4.89 2.77 -10.55
C VAL A 62 -4.82 1.42 -11.28
N LYS A 63 -3.68 1.11 -11.91
CA LYS A 63 -3.49 -0.19 -12.57
C LYS A 63 -3.43 -1.34 -11.56
N ARG A 64 -3.00 -1.08 -10.32
CA ARG A 64 -2.93 -2.09 -9.26
C ARG A 64 -4.28 -2.40 -8.60
N THR A 65 -5.28 -1.53 -8.72
CA THR A 65 -6.55 -1.67 -8.00
C THR A 65 -7.62 -2.47 -8.75
N LEU A 66 -7.50 -2.63 -10.08
CA LEU A 66 -8.59 -3.10 -10.97
C LEU A 66 -9.86 -2.21 -10.95
N VAL A 67 -9.82 -1.08 -10.26
CA VAL A 67 -10.97 -0.17 -10.12
C VAL A 67 -11.10 0.68 -11.38
N PRO A 68 -12.30 0.76 -12.00
CA PRO A 68 -12.56 1.68 -13.09
C PRO A 68 -12.30 3.14 -12.69
N ARG A 69 -11.75 3.94 -13.59
CA ARG A 69 -11.34 5.33 -13.29
C ARG A 69 -12.50 6.22 -12.82
N GLU A 70 -13.70 5.94 -13.31
CA GLU A 70 -14.95 6.60 -12.93
C GLU A 70 -15.38 6.37 -11.48
N GLU A 71 -14.87 5.34 -10.80
CA GLU A 71 -15.16 5.05 -9.39
C GLU A 71 -14.34 5.93 -8.42
N PHE A 72 -13.23 6.51 -8.89
CA PHE A 72 -12.43 7.44 -8.10
C PHE A 72 -13.10 8.81 -8.08
N LYS A 73 -13.70 9.17 -6.94
CA LYS A 73 -14.43 10.42 -6.75
C LYS A 73 -13.59 11.53 -6.15
N LYS A 74 -12.51 11.18 -5.45
CA LYS A 74 -11.60 12.15 -4.85
C LYS A 74 -10.13 11.76 -5.05
N LEU A 75 -9.31 12.76 -5.33
CA LEU A 75 -7.85 12.65 -5.42
C LEU A 75 -7.23 13.70 -4.50
N ILE A 76 -6.61 13.24 -3.42
CA ILE A 76 -5.97 14.10 -2.43
C ILE A 76 -4.46 13.88 -2.53
N VAL A 77 -3.68 14.91 -2.84
CA VAL A 77 -2.22 14.80 -2.94
C VAL A 77 -1.54 15.80 -2.01
N CYS A 78 -0.72 15.29 -1.10
CA CYS A 78 0.14 16.10 -0.26
C CYS A 78 1.50 16.29 -0.93
N SER A 79 2.00 17.53 -0.96
CA SER A 79 3.30 17.83 -1.55
C SER A 79 4.09 18.78 -0.67
N SER A 80 5.41 18.63 -0.68
CA SER A 80 6.38 19.56 -0.06
C SER A 80 6.70 20.77 -0.96
N SER A 81 5.87 21.03 -1.98
CA SER A 81 6.12 22.04 -3.00
C SER A 81 6.00 23.46 -2.45
N ASN A 82 6.98 24.31 -2.76
CA ASN A 82 6.96 25.74 -2.46
C ASN A 82 6.03 26.57 -3.38
N ALA A 83 5.36 25.94 -4.34
CA ALA A 83 4.40 26.61 -5.21
C ALA A 83 3.17 27.12 -4.41
N SER A 84 2.34 27.99 -4.99
CA SER A 84 1.12 28.42 -4.29
C SER A 84 0.06 27.31 -4.23
N ALA A 85 -0.77 27.28 -3.18
CA ALA A 85 -1.87 26.31 -3.06
C ALA A 85 -2.78 26.27 -4.32
N ALA A 86 -3.10 27.44 -4.88
CA ALA A 86 -3.91 27.56 -6.09
C ALA A 86 -3.23 26.94 -7.33
N GLU A 87 -1.90 27.09 -7.43
CA GLU A 87 -1.12 26.49 -8.49
C GLU A 87 -1.04 24.97 -8.35
N CYS A 88 -0.72 24.46 -7.16
CA CYS A 88 -0.71 23.02 -6.87
C CYS A 88 -2.08 22.39 -7.19
N GLN A 89 -3.16 23.05 -6.80
CA GLN A 89 -4.52 22.61 -7.09
C GLN A 89 -4.80 22.54 -8.60
N LYS A 90 -4.42 23.58 -9.36
CA LYS A 90 -4.59 23.61 -10.82
C LYS A 90 -3.78 22.51 -11.51
N ARG A 91 -2.54 22.28 -11.06
CA ARG A 91 -1.68 21.22 -11.59
C ARG A 91 -2.27 19.83 -11.30
N LEU A 92 -2.72 19.57 -10.08
CA LEU A 92 -3.37 18.30 -9.73
C LEU A 92 -4.65 18.04 -10.52
N ALA A 93 -5.46 19.08 -10.77
CA ALA A 93 -6.64 18.98 -11.63
C ALA A 93 -6.27 18.61 -13.09
N SER A 94 -5.15 19.12 -13.60
CA SER A 94 -4.63 18.72 -14.92
C SER A 94 -4.24 17.25 -14.93
N VAL A 95 -3.49 16.80 -13.92
CA VAL A 95 -3.10 15.38 -13.76
C VAL A 95 -4.33 14.50 -13.72
N ALA A 96 -5.36 14.85 -12.94
CA ALA A 96 -6.57 14.05 -12.85
C ALA A 96 -7.29 13.93 -14.20
N LYS A 97 -7.34 15.01 -14.99
CA LYS A 97 -7.93 15.05 -16.33
C LYS A 97 -7.13 14.21 -17.33
N GLU A 98 -5.80 14.32 -17.31
CA GLU A 98 -4.89 13.54 -18.17
C GLU A 98 -4.98 12.05 -17.89
N LEU A 99 -5.11 11.68 -16.61
CA LEU A 99 -5.34 10.31 -16.18
C LEU A 99 -6.77 9.83 -16.43
N GLY A 100 -7.66 10.69 -16.94
CA GLY A 100 -9.01 10.31 -17.34
C GLY A 100 -10.01 10.12 -16.19
N PHE A 101 -9.75 10.70 -15.02
CA PHE A 101 -10.72 10.70 -13.93
C PHE A 101 -11.87 11.68 -14.25
N LYS A 102 -13.10 11.15 -14.35
CA LYS A 102 -14.28 11.93 -14.69
C LYS A 102 -15.04 12.34 -13.43
N GLY A 103 -15.24 13.64 -13.24
CA GLY A 103 -15.97 14.16 -12.07
C GLY A 103 -15.25 13.91 -10.74
N CYS A 104 -13.93 13.72 -10.78
CA CYS A 104 -13.10 13.54 -9.58
C CYS A 104 -12.77 14.90 -8.97
N GLU A 105 -13.09 15.06 -7.70
CA GLU A 105 -12.70 16.22 -6.89
C GLU A 105 -11.21 16.11 -6.53
N THR A 106 -10.43 17.13 -6.85
CA THR A 106 -9.00 17.16 -6.51
C THR A 106 -8.76 18.02 -5.28
N HIS A 107 -7.81 17.63 -4.43
CA HIS A 107 -7.33 18.44 -3.32
C HIS A 107 -5.81 18.36 -3.25
N ALA A 108 -5.14 19.44 -3.63
CA ALA A 108 -3.72 19.62 -3.38
C ALA A 108 -3.52 20.19 -1.98
N VAL A 109 -2.79 19.47 -1.15
CA VAL A 109 -2.51 19.83 0.24
C VAL A 109 -1.03 20.16 0.37
N GLN A 110 -0.73 21.31 0.95
CA GLN A 110 0.63 21.68 1.30
C GLN A 110 0.88 21.25 2.74
N ASP A 111 1.76 20.27 2.90
CA ASP A 111 2.17 19.78 4.22
C ASP A 111 3.69 19.61 4.18
N ASP A 112 4.40 20.44 4.94
CA ASP A 112 5.85 20.60 4.81
C ASP A 112 6.66 19.37 5.28
N ILE A 113 6.03 18.50 6.09
CA ILE A 113 6.70 17.35 6.74
C ILE A 113 5.85 16.10 6.70
N CYS A 114 4.59 16.19 7.11
CA CYS A 114 3.80 15.02 7.46
C CYS A 114 2.46 15.04 6.71
N SER A 115 2.19 14.07 5.84
CA SER A 115 0.94 14.00 5.07
C SER A 115 -0.32 13.64 5.88
N ILE A 116 -0.36 14.01 7.17
CA ILE A 116 -1.45 13.74 8.11
C ILE A 116 -2.75 14.38 7.62
N THR A 117 -2.68 15.58 7.04
CA THR A 117 -3.85 16.32 6.56
C THR A 117 -4.61 15.55 5.48
N GLY A 118 -3.90 15.06 4.46
CA GLY A 118 -4.52 14.34 3.35
C GLY A 118 -5.12 13.00 3.78
N LEU A 119 -4.45 12.28 4.68
CA LEU A 119 -4.98 11.04 5.23
C LEU A 119 -6.25 11.28 6.07
N ARG A 120 -6.25 12.31 6.92
CA ARG A 120 -7.44 12.71 7.69
C ARG A 120 -8.63 13.01 6.78
N MET A 121 -8.43 13.86 5.75
CA MET A 121 -9.47 14.20 4.79
C MET A 121 -10.05 12.95 4.10
N THR A 122 -9.17 11.99 3.76
CA THR A 122 -9.55 10.72 3.13
C THR A 122 -10.45 9.89 4.04
N LEU A 123 -10.02 9.67 5.28
CA LEU A 123 -10.73 8.81 6.23
C LEU A 123 -12.04 9.46 6.72
N GLU A 124 -12.07 10.77 6.93
CA GLU A 124 -13.30 11.51 7.24
C GLU A 124 -14.30 11.45 6.08
N SER A 125 -13.84 11.63 4.84
CA SER A 125 -14.70 11.54 3.65
C SER A 125 -15.33 10.15 3.49
N LEU A 126 -14.61 9.08 3.81
CA LEU A 126 -15.15 7.72 3.76
C LEU A 126 -16.11 7.43 4.91
N ARG A 127 -15.85 7.96 6.11
CA ARG A 127 -16.75 7.84 7.27
C ARG A 127 -18.08 8.58 7.08
N GLN A 128 -18.10 9.68 6.32
CA GLN A 128 -19.30 10.48 6.06
C GLN A 128 -20.26 9.89 5.01
N GLY A 129 -19.98 8.68 4.49
CA GLY A 129 -21.01 7.84 3.88
C GLY A 129 -21.33 8.13 2.42
N GLN A 130 -20.36 7.91 1.52
CA GLN A 130 -20.64 7.72 0.10
C GLN A 130 -19.83 6.53 -0.42
N SER A 131 -20.45 5.65 -1.21
CA SER A 131 -19.74 4.60 -1.95
C SER A 131 -18.81 5.26 -2.96
N GLN A 132 -17.53 5.35 -2.62
CA GLN A 132 -16.52 6.02 -3.43
C GLN A 132 -15.17 5.34 -3.28
N CYS A 133 -14.33 5.48 -4.30
CA CYS A 133 -12.90 5.24 -4.18
C CYS A 133 -12.19 6.60 -4.05
N ILE A 134 -11.22 6.67 -3.14
CA ILE A 134 -10.38 7.85 -2.93
C ILE A 134 -8.93 7.46 -3.13
N ILE A 135 -8.17 8.33 -3.80
CA ILE A 135 -6.71 8.19 -3.87
C ILE A 135 -6.09 9.22 -2.95
N THR A 136 -5.19 8.78 -2.08
CA THR A 136 -4.27 9.65 -1.34
C THR A 136 -2.88 9.45 -1.91
N GLY A 137 -2.23 10.53 -2.34
CA GLY A 137 -0.86 10.52 -2.83
C GLY A 137 0.01 11.46 -2.02
N ASP A 138 1.29 11.12 -1.91
CA ASP A 138 2.32 11.94 -1.28
C ASP A 138 3.51 12.08 -2.22
N THR A 139 4.06 13.29 -2.27
CA THR A 139 5.35 13.55 -2.93
C THR A 139 6.28 14.28 -1.98
N ARG A 140 7.57 13.92 -2.00
CA ARG A 140 8.56 14.43 -1.05
C ARG A 140 9.93 14.61 -1.71
N CYS A 141 10.52 15.79 -1.53
CA CYS A 141 11.94 16.03 -1.81
C CYS A 141 12.84 15.45 -0.70
N GLN A 142 14.02 14.94 -1.02
CA GLN A 142 14.97 14.37 -0.06
C GLN A 142 14.38 13.18 0.73
N PHE A 143 13.63 12.33 0.05
CA PHE A 143 13.17 11.06 0.60
C PHE A 143 14.38 10.18 0.94
N LEU A 144 14.47 9.72 2.19
CA LEU A 144 15.37 8.64 2.59
C LEU A 144 14.51 7.40 2.83
N GLU A 145 14.81 6.35 2.09
CA GLU A 145 14.10 5.09 2.24
C GLU A 145 14.59 4.36 3.51
N PRO A 146 13.72 3.67 4.25
CA PRO A 146 14.12 2.92 5.44
C PRO A 146 15.21 1.90 5.11
N ASP A 147 16.27 1.80 5.95
CA ASP A 147 17.44 0.96 5.67
C ASP A 147 17.16 -0.55 5.63
N ASP A 148 16.05 -1.01 6.20
CA ASP A 148 15.67 -2.43 6.27
C ASP A 148 14.30 -2.71 5.62
N GLY A 149 14.19 -3.86 4.94
CA GLY A 149 12.90 -4.51 4.66
C GLY A 149 12.12 -4.07 3.42
N ILE A 150 12.73 -3.37 2.45
CA ILE A 150 12.04 -2.99 1.21
C ILE A 150 11.54 -4.23 0.47
N LEU A 151 10.25 -4.25 0.15
CA LEU A 151 9.64 -5.35 -0.60
C LEU A 151 9.53 -5.00 -2.08
N ALA A 152 9.76 -5.97 -2.95
CA ALA A 152 9.62 -5.76 -4.38
C ALA A 152 8.15 -5.49 -4.76
N ASN A 153 7.19 -5.98 -3.97
CA ASN A 153 5.76 -5.79 -4.20
C ASN A 153 5.22 -4.37 -3.93
N GLU A 154 5.88 -3.58 -3.07
CA GLU A 154 5.49 -2.21 -2.76
C GLU A 154 6.00 -1.19 -3.78
N LEU A 155 7.03 -1.55 -4.55
CA LEU A 155 7.69 -0.65 -5.49
C LEU A 155 7.03 -0.65 -6.86
N MET A 156 6.98 0.52 -7.50
CA MET A 156 6.62 0.64 -8.91
C MET A 156 7.78 0.35 -9.85
N THR A 157 7.45 -0.12 -11.06
CA THR A 157 8.46 -0.29 -12.11
C THR A 157 8.75 1.03 -12.79
N VAL A 158 9.99 1.52 -12.68
CA VAL A 158 10.40 2.80 -13.26
C VAL A 158 11.12 2.56 -14.59
N ARG A 159 10.49 2.98 -15.69
CA ARG A 159 11.14 3.02 -17.00
C ARG A 159 11.78 4.39 -17.21
N GLN A 160 13.04 4.53 -16.82
CA GLN A 160 13.84 5.71 -17.17
C GLN A 160 14.87 5.35 -18.26
N PRO A 161 15.11 6.22 -19.26
CA PRO A 161 16.20 6.03 -20.20
C PRO A 161 17.54 6.01 -19.44
N PRO A 162 18.49 5.15 -19.83
CA PRO A 162 19.79 5.08 -19.17
C PRO A 162 20.50 6.43 -19.24
N VAL A 163 21.12 6.82 -18.12
CA VAL A 163 21.87 8.08 -18.02
C VAL A 163 23.04 8.05 -19.00
N ARG A 164 22.91 8.77 -20.12
CA ARG A 164 24.06 9.10 -20.98
C ARG A 164 24.64 10.43 -20.50
N GLY A 165 25.73 10.36 -19.74
CA GLY A 165 26.53 11.52 -19.36
C GLY A 165 27.33 11.26 -18.08
N LYS A 166 28.62 11.61 -18.10
CA LYS A 166 29.43 11.74 -16.88
C LYS A 166 28.78 12.83 -16.02
N THR A 167 28.15 12.46 -14.92
CA THR A 167 27.71 13.43 -13.90
C THR A 167 28.95 14.00 -13.23
N ASP A 168 29.21 15.29 -13.42
CA ASP A 168 30.09 16.04 -12.52
C ASP A 168 29.55 15.90 -11.10
N ALA A 169 30.43 15.53 -10.18
CA ALA A 169 30.10 15.15 -8.80
C ALA A 169 29.72 16.35 -7.89
N SER A 170 29.12 17.42 -8.43
CA SER A 170 29.00 18.71 -7.74
C SER A 170 27.58 19.27 -7.59
N GLU A 171 26.53 18.63 -8.11
CA GLU A 171 25.14 19.05 -7.84
C GLU A 171 24.34 17.89 -7.24
N HIS A 172 24.05 17.99 -5.93
CA HIS A 172 23.11 17.09 -5.26
C HIS A 172 21.69 17.34 -5.80
N ILE A 173 21.30 16.62 -6.86
CA ILE A 173 19.92 16.59 -7.31
C ILE A 173 19.09 15.94 -6.19
N PRO A 174 18.06 16.61 -5.64
CA PRO A 174 17.27 16.04 -4.55
C PRO A 174 16.58 14.75 -4.99
N THR A 175 16.63 13.70 -4.15
CA THR A 175 15.87 12.47 -4.37
C THR A 175 14.39 12.75 -4.15
N LEU A 176 13.59 12.65 -5.21
CA LEU A 176 12.14 12.73 -5.11
C LEU A 176 11.56 11.33 -4.83
N GLY A 177 10.77 11.22 -3.78
CA GLY A 177 9.97 10.03 -3.46
C GLY A 177 8.49 10.33 -3.62
N ALA A 178 7.71 9.33 -4.02
CA ALA A 178 6.26 9.40 -4.00
C ALA A 178 5.63 8.07 -3.59
N ALA A 179 4.50 8.15 -2.91
CA ALA A 179 3.69 7.01 -2.52
C ALA A 179 2.21 7.33 -2.73
N ALA A 180 1.40 6.31 -3.02
CA ALA A 180 -0.02 6.48 -3.19
C ALA A 180 -0.78 5.26 -2.67
N LEU A 181 -1.95 5.51 -2.06
CA LEU A 181 -2.88 4.50 -1.59
C LEU A 181 -4.27 4.73 -2.19
N ALA A 182 -4.94 3.64 -2.52
CA ALA A 182 -6.33 3.63 -2.92
C ALA A 182 -7.18 3.15 -1.74
N TRP A 183 -8.19 3.93 -1.38
CA TRP A 183 -9.06 3.72 -0.23
C TRP A 183 -10.50 3.57 -0.68
N THR A 184 -11.24 2.71 0.02
CA THR A 184 -12.68 2.60 -0.18
C THR A 184 -13.36 1.96 1.05
N THR A 185 -14.66 1.79 1.01
CA THR A 185 -15.39 1.02 2.03
C THR A 185 -15.39 -0.48 1.67
N TYR A 186 -15.56 -1.33 2.67
CA TYR A 186 -15.65 -2.78 2.47
C TYR A 186 -16.77 -3.15 1.51
N GLU A 187 -17.95 -2.54 1.67
CA GLU A 187 -19.09 -2.71 0.77
C GLU A 187 -18.73 -2.35 -0.69
N THR A 188 -18.00 -1.24 -0.89
CA THR A 188 -17.58 -0.84 -2.23
C THR A 188 -16.54 -1.80 -2.80
N ALA A 189 -15.63 -2.31 -1.97
CA ALA A 189 -14.67 -3.33 -2.36
C ALA A 189 -15.38 -4.63 -2.79
N GLU A 190 -16.41 -5.07 -2.06
CA GLU A 190 -17.21 -6.24 -2.44
C GLU A 190 -17.99 -6.02 -3.73
N ARG A 191 -18.65 -4.85 -3.88
CA ARG A 191 -19.35 -4.47 -5.13
C ARG A 191 -18.43 -4.49 -6.35
N LEU A 192 -17.19 -4.02 -6.16
CA LEU A 192 -16.18 -3.96 -7.21
C LEU A 192 -15.35 -5.25 -7.34
N GLN A 193 -15.63 -6.27 -6.53
CA GLN A 193 -14.93 -7.56 -6.49
C GLN A 193 -13.41 -7.41 -6.26
N LEU A 194 -13.03 -6.47 -5.39
CA LEU A 194 -11.63 -6.20 -5.05
C LEU A 194 -11.14 -7.18 -3.98
N GLN A 195 -9.82 -7.41 -3.96
CA GLN A 195 -9.12 -8.10 -2.87
C GLN A 195 -8.28 -7.07 -2.10
N PRO A 196 -8.89 -6.29 -1.18
CA PRO A 196 -8.17 -5.23 -0.47
C PRO A 196 -6.98 -5.78 0.33
N LEU A 197 -5.97 -4.93 0.54
CA LEU A 197 -4.75 -5.29 1.23
C LEU A 197 -4.92 -5.29 2.76
N ALA A 198 -5.61 -4.29 3.30
CA ALA A 198 -5.81 -4.14 4.73
C ALA A 198 -7.09 -3.40 5.09
N LEU A 199 -7.53 -3.62 6.32
CA LEU A 199 -8.67 -2.99 6.96
C LEU A 199 -8.20 -1.97 7.98
N VAL A 200 -8.75 -0.76 7.96
CA VAL A 200 -8.50 0.25 9.00
C VAL A 200 -9.36 -0.09 10.22
N ARG A 201 -8.71 -0.49 11.32
CA ARG A 201 -9.38 -0.80 12.58
C ARG A 201 -9.68 0.46 13.38
N GLU A 202 -8.72 1.39 13.43
CA GLU A 202 -8.84 2.62 14.18
C GLU A 202 -7.94 3.71 13.58
N PHE A 203 -8.37 4.96 13.69
CA PHE A 203 -7.62 6.12 13.24
C PHE A 203 -7.97 7.33 14.10
N ALA A 204 -6.93 8.06 14.53
CA ALA A 204 -7.06 9.32 15.23
C ALA A 204 -6.00 10.33 14.77
N VAL A 205 -6.42 11.58 14.66
CA VAL A 205 -5.52 12.75 14.59
C VAL A 205 -5.79 13.61 15.81
N LYS A 206 -4.74 13.95 16.56
CA LYS A 206 -4.82 14.74 17.80
C LYS A 206 -3.80 15.87 17.76
N ASN A 207 -4.09 16.95 18.50
CA ASN A 207 -3.21 18.12 18.61
C ASN A 207 -2.31 18.08 19.86
N ASN A 208 -2.49 17.08 20.72
CA ASN A 208 -1.68 16.88 21.93
C ASN A 208 -1.22 15.41 22.02
N ARG A 209 0.01 15.23 22.48
CA ARG A 209 0.67 13.93 22.70
C ARG A 209 -0.02 13.07 23.73
N GLU A 210 -0.47 13.65 24.83
CA GLU A 210 -1.10 12.88 25.90
C GLU A 210 -2.40 12.22 25.42
N ASP A 211 -3.22 12.92 24.63
CA ASP A 211 -4.47 12.38 24.06
C ASP A 211 -4.23 11.28 23.01
N ALA A 212 -3.16 11.41 22.23
CA ALA A 212 -2.74 10.39 21.28
C ALA A 212 -2.20 9.15 22.02
N LEU A 213 -1.40 9.36 23.07
CA LEU A 213 -0.89 8.29 23.93
C LEU A 213 -2.00 7.64 24.75
N TYR A 214 -3.10 8.33 25.07
CA TYR A 214 -4.26 7.72 25.72
C TYR A 214 -4.90 6.63 24.86
N HIS A 215 -4.97 6.82 23.54
CA HIS A 215 -5.42 5.74 22.62
C HIS A 215 -4.43 4.56 22.63
N LEU A 216 -3.15 4.82 22.91
CA LEU A 216 -2.14 3.78 23.04
C LEU A 216 -2.14 3.05 24.39
N HIS A 217 -2.60 3.67 25.49
CA HIS A 217 -2.41 3.17 26.86
C HIS A 217 -3.68 2.97 27.70
N GLY A 218 -4.83 3.56 27.33
CA GLY A 218 -6.01 3.55 28.22
C GLY A 218 -7.38 3.75 27.57
N GLY A 219 -7.45 3.95 26.25
CA GLY A 219 -8.71 4.24 25.55
C GLY A 219 -8.99 3.48 24.26
N SER A 220 -8.03 2.74 23.69
CA SER A 220 -8.29 1.91 22.50
C SER A 220 -8.83 0.54 22.90
N PRO A 221 -9.77 -0.03 22.12
CA PRO A 221 -10.14 -1.44 22.25
C PRO A 221 -8.99 -2.41 21.91
N LEU A 222 -7.87 -1.93 21.36
CA LEU A 222 -6.71 -2.74 20.99
C LEU A 222 -5.59 -2.61 22.02
N LEU A 223 -5.13 -3.74 22.54
CA LEU A 223 -4.00 -3.79 23.47
C LEU A 223 -2.69 -3.71 22.68
N PRO A 224 -1.66 -2.98 23.17
CA PRO A 224 -0.36 -2.91 22.49
C PRO A 224 0.27 -4.29 22.18
N SER A 225 0.03 -5.29 23.04
CA SER A 225 0.50 -6.68 22.86
C SER A 225 -0.15 -7.43 21.69
N GLN A 226 -1.23 -6.89 21.11
CA GLN A 226 -1.88 -7.44 19.92
C GLN A 226 -1.27 -6.91 18.62
N ILE A 227 -0.45 -5.87 18.68
CA ILE A 227 0.15 -5.25 17.51
C ILE A 227 1.44 -5.97 17.15
N HIS A 228 1.49 -6.56 15.96
CA HIS A 228 2.65 -7.26 15.44
C HIS A 228 3.74 -6.27 14.99
N THR A 229 3.39 -5.22 14.25
CA THR A 229 4.36 -4.24 13.73
C THR A 229 4.01 -2.81 14.15
N TRP A 230 5.00 -2.06 14.62
CA TRP A 230 4.92 -0.64 14.95
C TRP A 230 5.85 0.17 14.04
N ASP A 231 5.29 1.01 13.18
CA ASP A 231 6.06 1.93 12.34
C ASP A 231 5.90 3.36 12.89
N LEU A 232 6.98 3.92 13.43
CA LEU A 232 6.98 5.19 14.16
C LEU A 232 7.80 6.23 13.40
N ALA A 233 7.18 7.33 12.96
CA ALA A 233 7.87 8.46 12.33
C ALA A 233 7.86 9.69 13.25
N THR A 234 9.03 10.17 13.67
CA THR A 234 9.16 11.29 14.63
C THR A 234 10.22 12.31 14.21
N SER A 235 10.13 13.55 14.73
CA SER A 235 10.96 14.69 14.32
C SER A 235 12.30 14.89 15.06
N ARG A 236 12.62 14.13 16.12
CA ARG A 236 13.94 14.06 16.80
C ARG A 236 13.95 13.10 18.02
N GLU A 237 15.12 12.54 18.33
CA GLU A 237 15.36 11.77 19.56
C GLU A 237 15.56 12.65 20.82
N PRO A 238 15.22 12.16 22.03
CA PRO A 238 14.28 11.10 22.31
C PRO A 238 13.01 11.74 22.83
N ALA A 239 11.93 11.48 22.13
CA ALA A 239 10.86 10.90 22.88
C ALA A 239 10.35 9.75 22.03
N LYS A 240 11.06 8.61 22.15
CA LYS A 240 10.34 7.33 22.13
C LYS A 240 9.08 7.61 22.93
N PRO A 241 7.87 7.52 22.35
CA PRO A 241 6.70 7.53 23.19
C PRO A 241 7.02 6.58 24.35
N SER A 242 6.78 7.00 25.59
CA SER A 242 6.87 6.11 26.75
C SER A 242 5.79 5.03 26.70
N LEU A 243 5.43 4.59 25.49
CA LEU A 243 5.00 3.27 25.15
C LEU A 243 6.00 2.31 25.79
N GLN A 244 5.58 1.74 26.92
CA GLN A 244 6.07 0.42 27.33
C GLN A 244 5.57 -0.57 26.26
N LEU A 245 6.14 -0.50 25.05
CA LEU A 245 6.01 -1.57 24.07
C LEU A 245 6.72 -2.75 24.71
N ASP A 246 5.97 -3.75 25.11
CA ASP A 246 6.54 -5.02 25.53
C ASP A 246 7.26 -5.61 24.30
N PRO A 247 8.60 -5.63 24.25
CA PRO A 247 9.33 -6.04 23.05
C PRO A 247 9.23 -7.55 22.82
N SER A 248 8.55 -8.30 23.69
CA SER A 248 8.41 -9.75 23.55
C SER A 248 7.41 -10.10 22.44
N GLY A 249 7.80 -9.89 21.18
CA GLY A 249 7.11 -10.40 19.99
C GLY A 249 6.75 -9.36 18.93
N SER A 250 6.68 -8.07 19.28
CA SER A 250 6.34 -7.00 18.33
C SER A 250 7.57 -6.43 17.65
N LYS A 251 7.52 -6.23 16.32
CA LYS A 251 8.53 -5.52 15.54
C LYS A 251 8.31 -4.02 15.66
N VAL A 252 9.37 -3.25 15.86
CA VAL A 252 9.31 -1.78 15.97
C VAL A 252 10.31 -1.16 15.02
N TYR A 253 9.81 -0.32 14.12
CA TYR A 253 10.58 0.45 13.16
C TYR A 253 10.44 1.94 13.48
N THR A 254 11.55 2.67 13.36
CA THR A 254 11.61 4.11 13.64
C THR A 254 12.15 4.85 12.44
N HIS A 255 11.51 5.95 12.09
CA HIS A 255 11.84 6.78 10.94
C HIS A 255 11.90 8.25 11.34
N ASP A 256 12.67 9.03 10.60
CA ASP A 256 12.63 10.49 10.69
C ASP A 256 11.47 11.01 9.84
N ASN A 257 10.52 11.72 10.45
CA ASN A 257 9.37 12.29 9.75
C ASN A 257 9.75 13.37 8.72
N LEU A 258 10.99 13.89 8.76
CA LEU A 258 11.55 14.74 7.72
C LEU A 258 11.83 13.97 6.43
N HIS A 259 11.85 12.64 6.45
CA HIS A 259 12.28 11.83 5.32
C HIS A 259 11.23 10.82 4.86
N ILE A 260 10.20 10.55 5.66
CA ILE A 260 9.10 9.64 5.32
C ILE A 260 7.74 10.32 5.45
N THR A 261 6.81 10.01 4.55
CA THR A 261 5.43 10.51 4.64
C THR A 261 4.48 9.42 5.15
N ALA A 262 3.27 9.82 5.56
CA ALA A 262 2.25 8.88 6.03
C ALA A 262 1.92 7.81 4.98
N SER A 263 1.86 8.18 3.68
CA SER A 263 1.62 7.20 2.61
C SER A 263 2.79 6.25 2.38
N HIS A 264 4.04 6.70 2.54
CA HIS A 264 5.19 5.80 2.44
C HIS A 264 5.17 4.75 3.56
N LEU A 265 4.95 5.22 4.79
CA LEU A 265 4.89 4.37 5.97
C LEU A 265 3.74 3.35 5.86
N LEU A 266 2.53 3.80 5.50
CA LEU A 266 1.38 2.92 5.31
C LEU A 266 1.54 1.94 4.14
N THR A 267 2.20 2.36 3.06
CA THR A 267 2.51 1.47 1.93
C THR A 267 3.43 0.35 2.39
N HIS A 268 4.48 0.67 3.14
CA HIS A 268 5.38 -0.37 3.66
C HIS A 268 4.65 -1.30 4.64
N LEU A 269 3.98 -0.73 5.65
CA LEU A 269 3.27 -1.49 6.67
C LEU A 269 2.25 -2.44 6.06
N VAL A 270 1.47 -2.00 5.06
CA VAL A 270 0.43 -2.85 4.46
C VAL A 270 1.03 -4.02 3.67
N HIS A 271 2.23 -3.87 3.11
CA HIS A 271 2.88 -4.93 2.35
C HIS A 271 3.70 -5.88 3.24
N SER A 272 4.32 -5.39 4.31
CA SER A 272 5.19 -6.18 5.21
C SER A 272 4.46 -6.91 6.34
N LEU A 273 3.23 -6.53 6.64
CA LEU A 273 2.43 -7.15 7.68
C LEU A 273 1.96 -8.56 7.26
N PRO A 274 2.18 -9.61 8.07
CA PRO A 274 1.66 -10.95 7.80
C PRO A 274 0.12 -10.95 7.77
N ALA A 275 -0.47 -11.88 7.01
CA ALA A 275 -1.91 -11.93 6.84
C ALA A 275 -2.64 -12.22 8.18
N GLY A 276 -3.67 -11.44 8.49
CA GLY A 276 -4.41 -11.52 9.75
C GLY A 276 -3.79 -10.78 10.94
N GLU A 277 -2.54 -10.30 10.84
CA GLU A 277 -1.87 -9.56 11.91
C GLU A 277 -2.26 -8.08 11.93
N LEU A 278 -2.04 -7.43 13.08
CA LEU A 278 -2.28 -6.01 13.29
C LEU A 278 -0.99 -5.19 13.20
N GLY A 279 -1.05 -4.07 12.49
CA GLY A 279 0.02 -3.09 12.38
C GLY A 279 -0.43 -1.73 12.88
N CYS A 280 0.50 -0.98 13.48
CA CYS A 280 0.29 0.40 13.89
C CYS A 280 1.26 1.32 13.17
N ALA A 281 0.74 2.40 12.61
CA ALA A 281 1.51 3.50 12.06
C ALA A 281 1.28 4.76 12.92
N TYR A 282 2.38 5.36 13.38
CA TYR A 282 2.38 6.58 14.17
C TYR A 282 3.24 7.65 13.48
N MET A 283 2.75 8.89 13.45
CA MET A 283 3.51 10.01 12.91
C MET A 283 3.27 11.29 13.70
N ASP A 284 4.34 11.98 14.07
CA ASP A 284 4.26 13.37 14.56
C ASP A 284 4.45 14.38 13.43
N GLY A 285 3.78 15.52 13.55
CA GLY A 285 3.94 16.69 12.70
C GLY A 285 4.66 17.82 13.44
N LYS A 286 5.30 18.73 12.70
CA LYS A 286 6.01 19.87 13.32
C LYS A 286 5.09 20.86 14.05
N ASP A 287 3.81 20.87 13.72
CA ASP A 287 2.81 21.72 14.35
C ASP A 287 2.16 21.09 15.59
N GLY A 288 2.73 19.99 16.09
CA GLY A 288 2.24 19.26 17.26
C GLY A 288 1.09 18.31 16.97
N ARG A 289 0.63 18.23 15.71
CA ARG A 289 -0.35 17.22 15.31
C ARG A 289 0.28 15.83 15.35
N LEU A 290 -0.53 14.86 15.73
CA LEU A 290 -0.15 13.47 15.84
C LEU A 290 -1.18 12.62 15.14
N MET A 291 -0.70 11.65 14.39
CA MET A 291 -1.50 10.66 13.70
C MET A 291 -1.19 9.29 14.27
N ILE A 292 -2.25 8.53 14.53
CA ILE A 292 -2.16 7.10 14.78
C ILE A 292 -3.20 6.36 13.96
N ILE A 293 -2.79 5.27 13.32
CA ILE A 293 -3.66 4.39 12.56
C ILE A 293 -3.31 2.94 12.82
N PHE A 294 -4.33 2.14 13.10
CA PHE A 294 -4.23 0.70 13.26
C PHE A 294 -4.85 0.03 12.05
N ILE A 295 -4.11 -0.88 11.43
CA ILE A 295 -4.56 -1.65 10.29
C ILE A 295 -4.44 -3.14 10.57
N GLU A 296 -5.31 -3.92 9.94
CA GLU A 296 -5.24 -5.38 9.92
C GLU A 296 -4.98 -5.84 8.49
N LYS A 297 -3.98 -6.70 8.27
CA LYS A 297 -3.73 -7.28 6.95
C LYS A 297 -4.85 -8.25 6.61
N LEU A 298 -5.50 -8.03 5.47
CA LEU A 298 -6.57 -8.91 5.02
C LEU A 298 -6.01 -10.12 4.27
N VAL A 299 -6.58 -11.29 4.55
CA VAL A 299 -6.36 -12.51 3.75
C VAL A 299 -7.24 -12.42 2.51
N PRO A 300 -6.68 -12.58 1.29
CA PRO A 300 -7.49 -12.62 0.07
C PRO A 300 -8.56 -13.71 0.12
N LYS A 301 -9.81 -13.34 -0.22
CA LYS A 301 -10.94 -14.26 -0.33
C LYS A 301 -10.97 -14.90 -1.72
N ILE A 302 -10.01 -15.77 -2.00
CA ILE A 302 -9.98 -16.57 -3.23
C ILE A 302 -9.95 -18.05 -2.86
N GLU A 303 -10.82 -18.83 -3.50
CA GLU A 303 -10.86 -20.28 -3.34
C GLU A 303 -9.49 -20.87 -3.71
N GLN A 304 -8.79 -21.38 -2.70
CA GLN A 304 -7.57 -22.14 -2.89
C GLN A 304 -7.94 -23.56 -3.30
N LEU A 305 -8.16 -23.77 -4.59
CA LEU A 305 -8.23 -25.11 -5.17
C LEU A 305 -6.83 -25.74 -5.04
N ASP A 306 -6.78 -26.92 -4.43
CA ASP A 306 -5.58 -27.71 -4.18
C ASP A 306 -4.48 -27.00 -3.35
N GLY A 307 -4.85 -25.97 -2.57
CA GLY A 307 -3.89 -25.19 -1.78
C GLY A 307 -2.96 -24.30 -2.60
N LEU A 308 -3.22 -24.15 -3.91
CA LEU A 308 -2.37 -23.35 -4.80
C LEU A 308 -2.93 -21.94 -5.02
N PRO A 309 -2.07 -20.90 -4.97
CA PRO A 309 -2.47 -19.54 -5.31
C PRO A 309 -2.86 -19.41 -6.78
N LEU A 310 -3.74 -18.45 -7.05
CA LEU A 310 -4.17 -18.08 -8.39
C LEU A 310 -3.33 -16.91 -8.91
N LEU A 311 -2.66 -17.14 -10.04
CA LEU A 311 -2.11 -16.08 -10.88
C LEU A 311 -3.11 -15.76 -12.00
N THR A 312 -3.57 -14.52 -12.05
CA THR A 312 -4.40 -14.01 -13.16
C THR A 312 -3.53 -13.17 -14.08
N LEU A 313 -3.34 -13.62 -15.32
CA LEU A 313 -2.58 -12.94 -16.36
C LEU A 313 -3.53 -12.23 -17.34
N TYR A 314 -3.51 -10.90 -17.32
CA TYR A 314 -4.14 -10.07 -18.34
C TYR A 314 -3.26 -10.00 -19.59
N THR A 315 -3.80 -10.46 -20.71
CA THR A 315 -3.09 -10.67 -21.98
C THR A 315 -4.00 -10.38 -23.18
N LYS A 316 -3.50 -10.59 -24.41
CA LYS A 316 -4.24 -10.53 -25.67
C LYS A 316 -3.86 -11.73 -26.54
N GLU A 317 -4.63 -12.02 -27.59
CA GLU A 317 -4.49 -13.26 -28.38
C GLU A 317 -3.08 -13.50 -28.95
N LYS A 318 -2.38 -12.44 -29.35
CA LYS A 318 -0.99 -12.50 -29.83
C LYS A 318 -0.11 -11.55 -29.03
N CYS A 319 0.63 -12.07 -28.05
CA CYS A 319 1.46 -11.27 -27.16
C CYS A 319 2.78 -11.98 -26.82
N SER A 320 3.85 -11.68 -27.57
CA SER A 320 5.17 -12.28 -27.33
C SER A 320 5.70 -12.03 -25.91
N LEU A 321 5.51 -10.82 -25.37
CA LEU A 321 5.91 -10.50 -23.98
C LEU A 321 5.17 -11.36 -22.96
N CYS A 322 3.92 -11.73 -23.25
CA CYS A 322 3.11 -12.57 -22.38
C CYS A 322 3.54 -14.03 -22.48
N ASP A 323 3.87 -14.50 -23.68
CA ASP A 323 4.41 -15.85 -23.91
C ASP A 323 5.75 -16.03 -23.19
N ASP A 324 6.65 -15.04 -23.28
CA ASP A 324 7.93 -15.00 -22.56
C ASP A 324 7.73 -15.04 -21.04
N LEU A 325 6.73 -14.32 -20.52
CA LEU A 325 6.41 -14.30 -19.09
C LEU A 325 5.90 -15.67 -18.64
N VAL A 326 5.00 -16.29 -19.40
CA VAL A 326 4.47 -17.63 -19.09
C VAL A 326 5.56 -18.68 -19.13
N ALA A 327 6.43 -18.66 -20.16
CA ALA A 327 7.56 -19.58 -20.26
C ALA A 327 8.48 -19.50 -19.02
N LYS A 328 8.75 -18.27 -18.52
CA LYS A 328 9.54 -18.07 -17.30
C LYS A 328 8.84 -18.58 -16.04
N LEU A 329 7.53 -18.37 -15.93
CA LEU A 329 6.73 -18.89 -14.84
C LEU A 329 6.77 -20.42 -14.80
N GLU A 330 6.51 -21.08 -15.94
CA GLU A 330 6.56 -22.54 -16.04
C GLU A 330 7.96 -23.09 -15.76
N GLN A 331 9.02 -22.45 -16.29
CA GLN A 331 10.39 -22.94 -16.10
C GLN A 331 10.83 -22.95 -14.63
N LYS A 332 10.42 -21.95 -13.83
CA LYS A 332 10.94 -21.74 -12.47
C LYS A 332 9.95 -22.07 -11.35
N TYR A 333 8.66 -22.01 -11.63
CA TYR A 333 7.60 -22.06 -10.62
C TYR A 333 6.48 -23.05 -10.97
N ALA A 334 6.63 -23.89 -11.99
CA ALA A 334 5.63 -24.91 -12.34
C ALA A 334 5.17 -25.72 -11.12
N GLY A 335 3.85 -25.93 -11.03
CA GLY A 335 3.20 -26.65 -9.93
C GLY A 335 3.05 -25.86 -8.63
N LYS A 336 3.55 -24.61 -8.54
CA LYS A 336 3.40 -23.75 -7.35
C LYS A 336 2.22 -22.78 -7.42
N PHE A 337 1.51 -22.75 -8.54
CA PHE A 337 0.39 -21.83 -8.77
C PHE A 337 -0.56 -22.38 -9.82
N ARG A 338 -1.77 -21.82 -9.86
CA ARG A 338 -2.72 -21.96 -10.97
C ARG A 338 -2.67 -20.71 -11.83
N LEU A 339 -2.71 -20.86 -13.15
CA LEU A 339 -2.69 -19.73 -14.09
C LEU A 339 -4.03 -19.58 -14.79
N GLU A 340 -4.63 -18.40 -14.69
CA GLU A 340 -5.78 -18.00 -15.47
C GLU A 340 -5.41 -16.87 -16.43
N LYS A 341 -5.79 -16.99 -17.70
CA LYS A 341 -5.55 -15.95 -18.71
C LYS A 341 -6.83 -15.17 -19.00
N VAL A 342 -6.77 -13.86 -18.77
CA VAL A 342 -7.84 -12.93 -19.13
C VAL A 342 -7.44 -12.18 -20.40
N TYR A 343 -8.15 -12.45 -21.49
CA TYR A 343 -7.92 -11.81 -22.79
C TYR A 343 -8.64 -10.45 -22.83
N ILE A 344 -7.87 -9.37 -22.74
CA ILE A 344 -8.38 -7.99 -22.62
C ILE A 344 -8.99 -7.48 -23.94
N ASP A 345 -8.65 -8.10 -25.07
CA ASP A 345 -9.17 -7.79 -26.40
C ASP A 345 -10.57 -8.36 -26.67
N ARG A 346 -11.11 -9.17 -25.76
CA ARG A 346 -12.49 -9.66 -25.83
C ARG A 346 -13.51 -8.59 -25.43
N LYS A 347 -14.71 -8.63 -26.02
CA LYS A 347 -15.76 -7.60 -25.87
C LYS A 347 -16.25 -7.47 -24.42
N GLU A 348 -16.33 -8.57 -23.70
CA GLU A 348 -16.68 -8.64 -22.28
C GLU A 348 -15.63 -7.98 -21.36
N ASN A 349 -14.38 -7.84 -21.84
CA ASN A 349 -13.24 -7.36 -21.07
C ASN A 349 -12.79 -5.93 -21.42
N VAL A 350 -13.64 -5.14 -22.09
CA VAL A 350 -13.32 -3.76 -22.52
C VAL A 350 -12.82 -2.88 -21.37
N ARG A 351 -13.28 -3.11 -20.13
CA ARG A 351 -12.76 -2.41 -18.95
C ARG A 351 -11.25 -2.64 -18.76
N PHE A 352 -10.79 -3.88 -18.92
CA PHE A 352 -9.38 -4.24 -18.79
C PHE A 352 -8.57 -3.78 -20.00
N LEU A 353 -9.18 -3.72 -21.19
CA LEU A 353 -8.55 -3.09 -22.35
C LEU A 353 -8.22 -1.61 -22.07
N ARG A 354 -9.18 -0.88 -21.51
CA ARG A 354 -8.98 0.54 -21.14
C ARG A 354 -7.92 0.71 -20.07
N LEU A 355 -7.80 -0.24 -19.15
CA LEU A 355 -6.85 -0.20 -18.05
C LEU A 355 -5.42 -0.62 -18.45
N PHE A 356 -5.29 -1.67 -19.27
CA PHE A 356 -4.00 -2.39 -19.47
C PHE A 356 -3.48 -2.44 -20.90
N ARG A 357 -4.13 -1.81 -21.89
CA ARG A 357 -3.73 -1.93 -23.32
C ARG A 357 -2.25 -1.68 -23.62
N HIS A 358 -1.57 -0.86 -22.80
CA HIS A 358 -0.14 -0.55 -22.96
C HIS A 358 0.75 -1.22 -21.91
N ASP A 359 0.15 -1.95 -20.98
CA ASP A 359 0.83 -2.47 -19.79
C ASP A 359 0.88 -4.00 -19.72
N ILE A 360 0.25 -4.71 -20.67
CA ILE A 360 0.35 -6.17 -20.74
C ILE A 360 1.80 -6.64 -20.99
N PRO A 361 2.21 -7.78 -20.43
CA PRO A 361 1.45 -8.63 -19.50
C PRO A 361 1.23 -7.97 -18.13
N VAL A 362 0.05 -8.14 -17.54
CA VAL A 362 -0.22 -7.74 -16.14
C VAL A 362 -0.62 -8.96 -15.34
N VAL A 363 0.00 -9.16 -14.18
CA VAL A 363 -0.22 -10.35 -13.34
C VAL A 363 -0.73 -9.92 -11.98
N PHE A 364 -1.78 -10.61 -11.52
CA PHE A 364 -2.31 -10.52 -10.16
C PHE A 364 -2.09 -11.84 -9.44
N PHE A 365 -1.66 -11.79 -8.19
CA PHE A 365 -1.52 -12.91 -7.27
C PHE A 365 -2.67 -12.87 -6.27
N ASN A 366 -3.51 -13.90 -6.27
CA ASN A 366 -4.73 -13.97 -5.47
C ASN A 366 -5.58 -12.67 -5.54
N GLY A 367 -5.75 -12.12 -6.75
CA GLY A 367 -6.52 -10.91 -6.99
C GLY A 367 -5.88 -9.60 -6.50
N GLN A 368 -4.64 -9.65 -5.99
CA GLN A 368 -3.83 -8.48 -5.67
C GLN A 368 -2.72 -8.30 -6.71
N PHE A 369 -2.35 -7.07 -7.04
CA PHE A 369 -1.35 -6.80 -8.07
C PHE A 369 0.01 -7.43 -7.74
N LEU A 370 0.65 -8.04 -8.74
CA LEU A 370 2.00 -8.61 -8.62
C LEU A 370 3.01 -7.85 -9.48
N CYS A 371 2.77 -7.75 -10.79
CA CYS A 371 3.68 -7.08 -11.71
C CYS A 371 3.01 -6.72 -13.04
N MET A 372 3.65 -5.85 -13.81
CA MET A 372 3.29 -5.56 -15.20
C MET A 372 4.54 -5.50 -16.09
N HIS A 373 4.34 -5.66 -17.40
CA HIS A 373 5.36 -5.68 -18.47
C HIS A 373 6.37 -6.84 -18.44
N LYS A 374 6.88 -7.22 -17.27
CA LYS A 374 7.86 -8.28 -17.05
C LYS A 374 7.56 -8.96 -15.71
N LEU A 375 7.87 -10.27 -15.63
CA LEU A 375 7.82 -10.99 -14.37
C LEU A 375 8.75 -10.34 -13.34
N ASN A 376 8.18 -9.92 -12.21
CA ASN A 376 8.93 -9.56 -11.02
C ASN A 376 9.12 -10.84 -10.18
N GLU A 377 10.27 -11.48 -10.33
CA GLU A 377 10.55 -12.75 -9.64
C GLU A 377 10.69 -12.57 -8.14
N GLU A 378 11.26 -11.45 -7.68
CA GLU A 378 11.41 -11.13 -6.26
C GLU A 378 10.04 -10.97 -5.60
N ALA A 379 9.16 -10.16 -6.20
CA ALA A 379 7.80 -10.00 -5.68
C ALA A 379 7.00 -11.31 -5.67
N LEU A 380 7.20 -12.19 -6.67
CA LEU A 380 6.53 -13.50 -6.68
C LEU A 380 7.06 -14.41 -5.57
N GLN A 381 8.37 -14.41 -5.32
CA GLN A 381 8.99 -15.20 -4.26
C GLN A 381 8.53 -14.74 -2.88
N GLU A 382 8.49 -13.42 -2.64
CA GLU A 382 7.93 -12.84 -1.40
C GLU A 382 6.51 -13.36 -1.16
N ARG A 383 5.64 -13.27 -2.17
CA ARG A 383 4.22 -13.67 -2.05
C ARG A 383 4.00 -15.17 -1.91
N LEU A 384 4.89 -16.00 -2.47
CA LEU A 384 4.86 -17.45 -2.29
C LEU A 384 5.39 -17.85 -0.91
N ALA A 385 6.39 -17.14 -0.38
CA ALA A 385 6.93 -17.39 0.96
C ALA A 385 5.89 -17.11 2.05
N ASP A 386 5.08 -16.05 1.87
CA ASP A 386 3.98 -15.69 2.77
C ASP A 386 2.91 -16.79 2.91
N LEU A 387 2.81 -17.71 1.93
CA LEU A 387 1.90 -18.87 2.00
C LEU A 387 2.52 -20.07 2.71
N GLY A 388 3.85 -20.12 2.84
CA GLY A 388 4.59 -21.27 3.37
C GLY A 388 4.94 -21.17 4.86
N THR A 389 4.50 -20.11 5.54
CA THR A 389 4.77 -19.83 6.96
C THR A 389 3.74 -20.41 7.95
N ASP A 390 3.04 -21.49 7.57
CA ASP A 390 2.13 -22.23 8.46
C ASP A 390 2.85 -23.09 9.52
#